data_AF-A0A953H3L6-F1
#
_entry.id   AF-A0A953H3L6-F1
#
_cell.length_a   1.000
_cell.length_b   1.000
_cell.length_c   1.000
_cell.angle_alpha   90.00
_cell.angle_beta   90.00
_cell.angle_gamma   90.00
#
_symmetry.space_group_name_H-M   'P 1'
#
loop_
_entity.id
_entity.type
_entity.pdbx_description
1 polymer ?
#
loop_
_entity_poly.entity_id
_entity_poly.type
_entity_poly.pdbx_seq_one_letter_code
_entity_poly.pdbx_strand_id
1 'polypeptide(L)'
;MATKTSNTGRDSDKFTLRFSEGLREQIKRAAAANNRTMNAEIVARLQSTFKSRQIAANVMAASHVKPAYDLPDYMKEVAKEQVDKLNKAFDENFLPALAALIDEQIQKEHEKRVRLLEEVMETHLFRASKTKKPKA
;
A
#
# COMPACT_ATOMS: atom_id res chain seq x y z
N MET A 1 5.84 -5.95 24.47
CA MET A 1 4.93 -4.79 24.60
C MET A 1 3.77 -4.98 23.65
N ALA A 2 2.56 -5.25 24.15
CA ALA A 2 1.38 -5.45 23.32
C ALA A 2 0.87 -4.09 22.82
N THR A 3 0.69 -3.95 21.51
CA THR A 3 0.14 -2.75 20.87
C THR A 3 -1.33 -2.61 21.28
N LYS A 4 -1.63 -1.55 22.04
CA LYS A 4 -3.00 -1.22 22.47
C LYS A 4 -3.83 -0.84 21.25
N THR A 5 -4.58 -1.79 20.71
CA THR A 5 -5.60 -1.55 19.67
C THR A 5 -6.65 -0.62 20.28
N SER A 6 -6.67 0.65 19.86
CA SER A 6 -7.65 1.63 20.29
C SER A 6 -9.03 1.22 19.77
N ASN A 7 -9.79 0.55 20.63
CA ASN A 7 -11.16 0.15 20.35
C ASN A 7 -12.01 1.43 20.20
N THR A 8 -12.52 1.72 19.01
CA THR A 8 -13.48 2.82 18.79
C THR A 8 -14.84 2.39 19.35
N GLY A 9 -14.96 2.43 20.68
CA GLY A 9 -16.15 2.08 21.44
C GLY A 9 -17.06 3.27 21.74
N ARG A 10 -18.03 3.09 22.63
CA ARG A 10 -18.96 4.17 23.05
C ARG A 10 -18.26 5.41 23.60
N ASP A 11 -17.05 5.24 24.14
CA ASP A 11 -16.26 6.28 24.81
C ASP A 11 -15.31 7.04 23.84
N SER A 12 -15.36 6.75 22.53
CA SER A 12 -14.56 7.51 21.56
C SER A 12 -15.11 8.93 21.36
N ASP A 13 -14.21 9.90 21.20
CA ASP A 13 -14.57 11.28 20.84
C ASP A 13 -15.41 11.31 19.56
N LYS A 14 -16.53 12.03 19.62
CA LYS A 14 -17.48 12.16 18.52
C LYS A 14 -17.43 13.56 17.95
N PHE A 15 -17.31 13.66 16.63
CA PHE A 15 -17.29 14.93 15.92
C PHE A 15 -18.35 14.94 14.82
N THR A 16 -19.19 15.98 14.79
CA THR A 16 -20.24 16.12 13.77
C THR A 16 -19.69 16.92 12.59
N LEU A 17 -19.62 16.30 11.42
CA LEU A 17 -19.14 16.92 10.19
C LEU A 17 -20.29 17.41 9.31
N ARG A 18 -20.14 18.63 8.77
CA ARG A 18 -20.99 19.15 7.69
C ARG A 18 -20.22 19.00 6.39
N PHE A 19 -20.75 18.19 5.47
CA PHE A 19 -20.13 17.97 4.17
C PHE A 19 -20.66 18.97 3.15
N SER A 20 -19.82 19.38 2.21
CA SER A 20 -20.25 20.06 0.99
C SER A 20 -21.08 19.10 0.12
N GLU A 21 -21.79 19.67 -0.85
CA GLU A 21 -22.58 18.89 -1.81
C GLU A 21 -21.73 17.83 -2.51
N GLY A 22 -22.27 16.62 -2.65
CA GLY A 22 -21.62 15.48 -3.33
C GLY A 22 -20.47 14.80 -2.55
N LEU A 23 -19.79 15.48 -1.62
CA LEU A 23 -18.64 14.94 -0.91
C LEU A 23 -18.99 13.71 -0.06
N ARG A 24 -20.17 13.73 0.58
CA ARG A 24 -20.63 12.58 1.37
C ARG A 24 -20.78 11.31 0.53
N GLU A 25 -21.32 11.44 -0.69
CA GLU A 25 -21.53 10.30 -1.59
C GLU A 25 -20.21 9.80 -2.17
N GLN A 26 -19.26 10.71 -2.43
CA GLN A 26 -17.90 10.35 -2.80
C GLN A 26 -17.21 9.51 -1.72
N ILE A 27 -17.31 9.91 -0.45
CA ILE A 27 -16.74 9.15 0.67
C ILE A 27 -17.43 7.79 0.81
N LYS A 28 -18.76 7.74 0.65
CA LYS A 28 -19.53 6.50 0.70
C LYS A 28 -19.06 5.48 -0.34
N ARG A 29 -18.88 5.92 -1.60
CA ARG A 29 -18.37 5.06 -2.68
C ARG A 29 -16.95 4.57 -2.41
N ALA A 30 -16.07 5.46 -1.93
CA ALA A 30 -14.70 5.09 -1.56
C ALA A 30 -14.66 4.06 -0.41
N ALA A 31 -15.50 4.25 0.61
CA ALA A 31 -15.61 3.32 1.72
C ALA A 31 -16.07 1.93 1.27
N ALA A 32 -17.07 1.87 0.38
CA ALA A 32 -17.55 0.62 -0.20
C ALA A 32 -16.46 -0.09 -1.03
N ALA A 33 -15.76 0.64 -1.89
CA ALA A 33 -14.63 0.10 -2.68
C ALA A 33 -13.50 -0.45 -1.80
N ASN A 34 -13.28 0.16 -0.63
CA ASN A 34 -12.25 -0.25 0.33
C ASN A 34 -12.72 -1.26 1.38
N ASN A 35 -13.96 -1.77 1.28
CA ASN A 35 -14.57 -2.65 2.28
C ASN A 35 -14.52 -2.10 3.72
N ARG A 36 -14.75 -0.79 3.86
CA ARG A 36 -14.73 -0.06 5.15
C ARG A 36 -16.08 0.59 5.42
N THR A 37 -16.36 0.83 6.70
CA THR A 37 -17.43 1.77 7.06
C THR A 37 -17.04 3.19 6.65
N MET A 38 -18.02 4.06 6.46
CA MET A 38 -17.76 5.47 6.13
C MET A 38 -16.87 6.15 7.19
N ASN A 39 -17.10 5.86 8.47
CA ASN A 39 -16.27 6.37 9.56
C ASN A 39 -14.83 5.85 9.46
N ALA A 40 -14.65 4.55 9.22
CA ALA A 40 -13.32 3.95 9.06
C ALA A 40 -12.56 4.55 7.85
N GLU A 41 -13.24 4.86 6.75
CA GLU A 41 -12.64 5.51 5.59
C GLU A 41 -12.21 6.95 5.90
N ILE A 42 -13.04 7.72 6.61
CA ILE A 42 -12.69 9.09 7.05
C ILE A 42 -11.45 9.05 7.95
N VAL A 43 -11.44 8.16 8.95
CA VAL A 43 -10.29 7.99 9.86
C VAL A 43 -9.05 7.56 9.10
N ALA A 44 -9.16 6.59 8.18
CA ALA A 44 -8.03 6.13 7.38
C ALA A 44 -7.43 7.25 6.53
N ARG A 45 -8.27 8.09 5.91
CA ARG A 45 -7.81 9.26 5.15
C ARG A 45 -7.09 10.27 6.03
N LEU A 46 -7.65 10.62 7.18
CA LEU A 46 -7.02 11.55 8.12
C LEU A 46 -5.68 11.00 8.63
N GLN A 47 -5.63 9.72 9.02
CA GLN A 47 -4.39 9.10 9.46
C GLN A 47 -3.34 9.08 8.34
N SER A 48 -3.76 8.82 7.10
CA SER A 48 -2.87 8.87 5.94
C SER A 48 -2.29 10.26 5.74
N THR A 49 -3.09 11.34 5.84
CA THR A 49 -2.56 12.71 5.68
C THR A 49 -1.55 13.08 6.77
N PHE A 50 -1.78 12.67 8.02
CA PHE A 50 -0.82 12.89 9.10
C PHE A 50 0.45 12.04 8.93
N LYS A 51 0.33 10.77 8.53
CA LYS A 51 1.48 9.89 8.26
C LYS A 51 2.31 10.40 7.10
N SER A 52 1.70 10.80 6.00
CA SER A 52 2.42 11.36 4.85
C SER A 52 3.15 12.65 5.22
N ARG A 53 2.53 13.52 6.04
CA ARG A 53 3.20 14.71 6.58
C ARG A 53 4.37 14.34 7.50
N GLN A 54 4.22 13.33 8.36
CA GLN A 54 5.27 12.88 9.25
C GLN A 54 6.42 12.23 8.48
N ILE A 55 6.12 11.41 7.46
CA ILE A 55 7.13 10.80 6.58
C ILE A 55 7.86 11.91 5.82
N ALA A 56 7.14 12.88 5.23
CA ALA A 56 7.76 14.02 4.58
C ALA A 56 8.64 14.82 5.55
N ALA A 57 8.15 15.11 6.76
CA ALA A 57 8.93 15.80 7.79
C ALA A 57 10.15 15.00 8.25
N ASN A 58 10.03 13.67 8.39
CA ASN A 58 11.13 12.79 8.78
C ASN A 58 12.16 12.64 7.66
N VAL A 59 11.72 12.55 6.40
CA VAL A 59 12.59 12.56 5.23
C VAL A 59 13.30 13.91 5.13
N MET A 60 12.59 15.02 5.33
CA MET A 60 13.16 16.38 5.36
C MET A 60 14.15 16.57 6.51
N ALA A 61 13.84 16.08 7.71
CA ALA A 61 14.72 16.12 8.87
C ALA A 61 15.96 15.23 8.69
N ALA A 62 15.80 14.03 8.13
CA ALA A 62 16.90 13.11 7.83
C ALA A 62 17.80 13.60 6.68
N SER A 63 17.28 14.43 5.78
CA SER A 63 18.02 15.01 4.65
C SER A 63 18.61 16.40 4.93
N HIS A 64 18.52 16.93 6.15
CA HIS A 64 18.86 18.33 6.46
C HIS A 64 18.14 19.37 5.56
N VAL A 65 17.03 18.99 4.93
CA VAL A 65 16.21 19.90 4.12
C VAL A 65 15.23 20.58 5.07
N LYS A 66 15.59 21.77 5.54
CA LYS A 66 14.62 22.65 6.22
C LYS A 66 13.45 22.91 5.26
N PRO A 67 12.18 22.91 5.73
CA PRO A 67 11.07 23.35 4.90
C PRO A 67 11.39 24.77 4.43
N ALA A 68 11.31 24.97 3.11
CA ALA A 68 11.69 26.20 2.44
C ALA A 68 10.96 27.40 3.07
N TYR A 69 11.65 28.12 3.95
CA TYR A 69 11.50 29.55 4.09
C TYR A 69 12.53 30.14 3.11
N ASP A 70 12.06 30.71 2.00
CA ASP A 70 12.81 31.44 0.97
C ASP A 70 14.31 31.14 0.88
N LEU A 71 14.68 30.07 0.16
CA LEU A 71 16.07 29.89 -0.26
C LEU A 71 16.44 31.05 -1.21
N PRO A 72 17.57 31.76 -1.00
CA PRO A 72 18.09 32.72 -1.97
C PRO A 72 18.19 32.08 -3.36
N ASP A 73 17.89 32.83 -4.43
CA ASP A 73 17.74 32.26 -5.78
C ASP A 73 18.97 31.44 -6.25
N TYR A 74 20.18 31.82 -5.84
CA TYR A 74 21.40 31.08 -6.16
C TYR A 74 21.49 29.68 -5.52
N MET A 75 20.73 29.41 -4.46
CA MET A 75 20.67 28.08 -3.83
C MET A 75 19.58 27.19 -4.42
N LYS A 76 18.61 27.75 -5.14
CA LYS A 76 17.55 26.97 -5.83
C LYS A 76 18.12 26.18 -7.01
N GLU A 77 19.06 26.75 -7.76
CA GLU A 77 19.70 26.05 -8.88
C GLU A 77 20.55 24.87 -8.40
N VAL A 78 21.33 25.06 -7.33
CA VAL A 78 22.13 23.99 -6.72
C VAL A 78 21.24 22.89 -6.14
N ALA A 79 20.15 23.25 -5.46
CA ALA A 79 19.20 22.29 -4.92
C ALA A 79 18.50 21.50 -6.05
N LYS A 80 18.14 22.17 -7.15
CA LYS A 80 17.54 21.53 -8.32
C LYS A 80 18.50 20.53 -8.96
N GLU A 81 19.76 20.90 -9.16
CA GLU A 81 20.76 20.00 -9.72
C GLU A 81 20.98 18.75 -8.86
N GLN A 82 21.02 18.91 -7.53
CA GLN A 82 21.17 17.77 -6.61
C GLN A 82 19.93 16.87 -6.60
N VAL A 83 18.73 17.46 -6.63
CA VAL A 83 17.46 16.71 -6.72
C VAL A 83 17.38 15.96 -8.06
N ASP A 84 17.78 16.57 -9.16
CA ASP A 84 17.79 15.94 -10.49
C ASP A 84 18.80 14.77 -10.54
N LYS A 85 19.99 14.93 -9.97
CA LYS A 85 20.98 13.85 -9.82
C LYS A 85 20.43 12.71 -8.97
N LEU A 86 19.74 13.03 -7.88
CA LEU A 86 19.15 12.03 -6.99
C LEU A 86 18.04 11.26 -7.70
N ASN A 87 17.11 11.96 -8.35
CA ASN A 87 16.01 11.37 -9.11
C ASN A 87 16.55 10.46 -10.21
N LYS A 88 17.55 10.92 -10.96
CA LYS A 88 18.21 10.12 -11.99
C LYS A 88 18.85 8.84 -11.42
N ALA A 89 19.54 8.94 -10.28
CA ALA A 89 20.13 7.78 -9.62
C ALA A 89 19.06 6.78 -9.13
N PHE A 90 17.90 7.27 -8.67
CA PHE A 90 16.75 6.45 -8.30
C PHE A 90 16.14 5.74 -9.51
N ASP A 91 15.95 6.45 -10.62
CA ASP A 91 15.35 5.92 -11.85
C ASP A 91 16.25 4.89 -12.53
N GLU A 92 17.56 5.13 -12.59
CA GLU A 92 18.50 4.25 -13.29
C GLU A 92 18.87 3.00 -12.50
N ASN A 93 18.92 3.08 -11.16
CA ASN A 93 19.45 1.99 -10.34
C ASN A 93 18.41 1.33 -9.44
N PHE A 94 17.51 2.11 -8.82
CA PHE A 94 16.65 1.60 -7.77
C PHE A 94 15.33 1.04 -8.31
N LEU A 95 14.66 1.77 -9.21
CA LEU A 95 13.39 1.34 -9.79
C LEU A 95 13.50 0.03 -10.59
N PRO A 96 14.53 -0.19 -11.44
CA PRO A 96 14.67 -1.45 -12.18
C PRO A 96 14.96 -2.63 -11.25
N ALA A 97 15.77 -2.42 -10.21
CA ALA A 97 16.06 -3.45 -9.21
C ALA A 97 14.79 -3.83 -8.41
N LEU A 98 13.97 -2.85 -8.07
CA LEU A 98 12.70 -3.09 -7.38
C LEU A 98 11.69 -3.82 -8.29
N ALA A 99 11.60 -3.43 -9.56
CA ALA A 99 10.74 -4.09 -10.55
C ALA A 99 11.15 -5.56 -10.73
N ALA A 100 12.45 -5.82 -10.91
CA ALA A 100 12.98 -7.19 -11.03
C ALA A 100 12.68 -8.05 -9.80
N LEU A 101 12.78 -7.48 -8.59
CA LEU A 101 12.44 -8.18 -7.36
C LEU A 101 10.95 -8.51 -7.28
N ILE A 102 10.08 -7.58 -7.69
CA ILE A 102 8.63 -7.81 -7.73
C ILE A 102 8.29 -8.91 -8.74
N ASP A 103 8.87 -8.84 -9.94
CA ASP A 103 8.67 -9.85 -10.99
C ASP A 103 9.14 -11.24 -10.54
N GLU A 104 10.31 -11.32 -9.87
CA GLU A 104 10.81 -12.57 -9.30
C GLU A 104 9.84 -13.15 -8.25
N GLN A 105 9.28 -12.30 -7.38
CA GLN A 105 8.31 -12.75 -6.37
C GLN A 105 6.98 -13.19 -7.00
N ILE A 106 6.50 -12.48 -8.01
CA ILE A 106 5.29 -12.87 -8.77
C ILE A 106 5.49 -14.23 -9.42
N GLN A 107 6.65 -14.45 -10.06
CA GLN A 107 6.96 -15.71 -10.72
C GLN A 107 7.05 -16.87 -9.74
N LYS A 108 7.72 -16.68 -8.59
CA LYS A 108 7.79 -17.68 -7.53
C LYS A 108 6.41 -18.05 -6.99
N GLU A 109 5.52 -17.08 -6.81
CA GLU A 109 4.14 -17.34 -6.38
C GLU A 109 3.31 -18.04 -7.47
N HIS A 110 3.51 -17.69 -8.74
CA HIS A 110 2.87 -18.37 -9.86
C HIS A 110 3.29 -19.84 -9.93
N GLU A 111 4.59 -20.13 -9.84
CA GLU A 111 5.11 -21.50 -9.83
C GLU A 111 4.57 -22.35 -8.68
N LYS A 112 4.48 -21.78 -7.47
CA LYS A 112 3.89 -22.48 -6.31
C LYS A 112 2.42 -22.84 -6.57
N ARG A 113 1.65 -21.92 -7.17
CA ARG A 113 0.23 -22.17 -7.51
C ARG A 113 0.09 -23.24 -8.58
N VAL A 114 0.95 -23.25 -9.59
CA VAL A 114 0.95 -24.28 -10.64
C VAL A 114 1.28 -25.65 -10.04
N ARG A 115 2.32 -25.77 -9.21
CA ARG A 115 2.64 -27.04 -8.52
C ARG A 115 1.51 -27.54 -7.64
N LEU A 116 0.85 -26.63 -6.91
CA LEU A 116 -0.30 -26.99 -6.09
C LEU A 116 -1.47 -27.51 -6.95
N LEU A 117 -1.71 -26.91 -8.11
CA LEU A 117 -2.74 -27.39 -9.04
C LEU A 117 -2.39 -28.76 -9.62
N GLU A 118 -1.13 -29.02 -9.96
CA GLU A 118 -0.67 -30.34 -10.41
C GLU A 118 -0.87 -31.40 -9.32
N GLU A 119 -0.50 -31.11 -8.07
CA GLU A 119 -0.70 -32.03 -6.94
C GLU A 119 -2.19 -32.31 -6.68
N VAL A 120 -3.03 -31.29 -6.77
CA VAL A 120 -4.48 -31.43 -6.67
C VAL A 120 -5.03 -32.26 -7.85
N MET A 121 -4.56 -32.05 -9.07
CA MET A 121 -4.97 -32.85 -10.23
C MET A 121 -4.56 -34.31 -10.11
N GLU A 122 -3.33 -34.60 -9.69
CA GLU A 122 -2.82 -35.96 -9.47
C GLU A 122 -3.61 -36.69 -8.36
N THR A 123 -3.93 -35.99 -7.27
CA THR A 123 -4.77 -36.58 -6.20
C THR A 123 -6.21 -36.85 -6.65
N HIS A 124 -6.79 -35.99 -7.50
CA HIS A 124 -8.12 -36.21 -8.07
C HIS A 124 -8.14 -37.34 -9.12
N LEU A 125 -7.12 -37.44 -9.98
CA LEU A 125 -6.96 -38.53 -10.96
C LEU A 125 -6.71 -39.88 -10.27
N PHE A 126 -5.90 -39.90 -9.21
CA PHE A 126 -5.66 -41.09 -8.39
C PHE A 126 -6.93 -41.55 -7.66
N ARG A 127 -7.76 -40.63 -7.16
CA ARG A 127 -9.08 -40.97 -6.59
C ARG A 127 -10.06 -41.49 -7.64
N ALA A 128 -10.05 -40.95 -8.86
CA ALA A 128 -10.91 -41.38 -9.96
C ALA A 128 -10.52 -42.75 -10.54
N SER A 129 -9.24 -43.15 -10.48
CA SER A 129 -8.80 -44.48 -10.92
C SER A 129 -9.18 -45.59 -9.94
N LYS A 130 -9.25 -45.29 -8.64
CA LYS A 130 -9.65 -46.23 -7.57
C LYS A 130 -11.16 -46.53 -7.54
N THR A 131 -12.01 -45.75 -8.21
CA THR A 131 -13.48 -45.94 -8.22
C THR A 131 -14.00 -46.80 -9.38
N LYS A 132 -13.18 -47.12 -10.39
CA LYS A 132 -13.55 -48.08 -11.43
C LYS A 132 -13.23 -49.52 -11.00
N LYS A 133 -14.14 -50.13 -10.22
CA LYS A 133 -14.15 -51.61 -10.06
C LYS A 133 -14.48 -52.26 -11.42
N PRO A 134 -13.80 -53.35 -11.82
CA PRO A 134 -14.17 -54.08 -13.02
C PRO A 134 -15.55 -54.73 -12.82
N LYS A 135 -16.48 -54.50 -13.74
CA LYS A 135 -17.72 -55.28 -13.82
C LYS A 135 -17.34 -56.69 -14.25
N ALA A 136 -17.44 -57.63 -13.32
CA ALA A 136 -17.59 -59.06 -13.61
C ALA A 136 -19.03 -59.34 -14.03
#